data_AF-A0A3B8MA45-F1
#
_entry.id   AF-A0A3B8MA45-F1
#
_cell.length_a   1.000
_cell.length_b   1.000
_cell.length_c   1.000
_cell.angle_alpha   90.00
_cell.angle_beta   90.00
_cell.angle_gamma   90.00
#
_symmetry.space_group_name_H-M   'P 1'
#
loop_
_entity.id
_entity.type
_entity.pdbx_description
1 polymer ?
#
loop_
_entity_poly.entity_id
_entity_poly.type
_entity_poly.pdbx_seq_one_letter_code
_entity_poly.pdbx_strand_id
1 'polypeptide(L)'
;MYNGLTVVSWQLCDVGPEAGGFCCIPGSHKANCVTFPEAKAGSIIIFTEALTHGSAPWIADHQRRSLLFKYSPAQQSWSSKHIQAPEGVGLTERQQLLFEPPYFSGRQSLFDGETVSKGY
;
A
#
# COMPACT_ATOMS: atom_id res chain seq x y z
N MET A 1 4.41 -7.64 18.11
CA MET A 1 3.30 -7.78 17.14
C MET A 1 3.95 -7.95 15.78
N TYR A 2 3.79 -9.10 15.13
CA TYR A 2 4.25 -9.31 13.76
C TYR A 2 3.09 -8.98 12.82
N ASN A 3 3.35 -8.21 11.78
CA ASN A 3 2.37 -7.81 10.78
C ASN A 3 2.85 -8.28 9.40
N GLY A 4 1.96 -8.95 8.67
CA GLY A 4 2.30 -9.55 7.38
C GLY A 4 1.78 -8.77 6.17
N LEU A 5 1.10 -7.63 6.38
CA LEU A 5 0.48 -6.86 5.32
C LEU A 5 0.81 -5.37 5.43
N THR A 6 1.50 -4.87 4.40
CA THR A 6 1.72 -3.44 4.18
C THR A 6 0.77 -2.93 3.12
N VAL A 7 0.03 -1.87 3.44
CA VAL A 7 -0.84 -1.17 2.49
C VAL A 7 -0.13 0.08 2.00
N VAL A 8 -0.12 0.24 0.68
CA VAL A 8 0.37 1.42 -0.03
C VAL A 8 -0.84 2.07 -0.70
N SER A 9 -1.26 3.22 -0.16
CA SER A 9 -2.45 3.94 -0.62
C SER A 9 -2.03 5.22 -1.34
N TRP A 10 -2.12 5.22 -2.67
CA TRP A 10 -1.85 6.39 -3.50
C TRP A 10 -3.09 7.27 -3.55
N GLN A 11 -2.93 8.56 -3.24
CA GLN A 11 -4.00 9.53 -3.34
C GLN A 11 -3.99 10.13 -4.74
N LEU A 12 -5.12 10.02 -5.46
CA LEU A 12 -5.27 10.60 -6.81
C LEU A 12 -6.00 11.95 -6.79
N CYS A 13 -6.35 12.43 -5.60
CA CYS A 13 -6.87 13.75 -5.30
C CYS A 13 -6.28 14.22 -3.97
N ASP A 14 -6.39 15.51 -3.67
CA ASP A 14 -6.04 16.04 -2.35
C ASP A 14 -6.94 15.42 -1.27
N VAL A 15 -6.35 15.00 -0.17
CA VAL A 15 -7.05 14.48 1.01
C VAL A 15 -6.51 15.15 2.27
N GLY A 16 -7.32 15.17 3.33
CA GLY A 16 -6.97 15.81 4.59
C GLY A 16 -8.21 16.22 5.38
N PRO A 17 -8.05 16.95 6.49
CA PRO A 17 -9.17 17.36 7.35
C PRO A 17 -10.29 18.09 6.60
N GLU A 18 -9.92 18.95 5.64
CA GLU A 18 -10.85 19.79 4.88
C GLU A 18 -11.56 19.07 3.72
N ALA A 19 -11.11 17.87 3.33
CA ALA A 19 -11.70 17.09 2.23
C ALA A 19 -12.31 15.76 2.70
N GLY A 20 -11.81 15.21 3.80
CA GLY A 20 -12.09 13.85 4.25
C GLY A 20 -11.12 12.83 3.68
N GLY A 21 -11.52 11.56 3.65
CA GLY A 21 -10.70 10.47 3.12
C GLY A 21 -9.96 9.71 4.22
N PHE A 22 -8.67 9.42 4.05
CA PHE A 22 -7.93 8.56 4.99
C PHE A 22 -7.82 9.22 6.37
N CYS A 23 -8.18 8.47 7.41
CA CYS A 23 -7.92 8.84 8.81
C CYS A 23 -7.34 7.64 9.56
N CYS A 24 -6.57 7.91 10.61
CA CYS A 24 -5.96 6.86 11.42
C CYS A 24 -5.78 7.27 12.88
N ILE A 25 -5.45 6.32 13.74
CA ILE A 25 -4.95 6.56 15.08
C ILE A 25 -3.46 6.25 15.07
N PRO A 26 -2.57 7.25 14.97
CA PRO A 26 -1.13 7.02 14.96
C PRO A 26 -0.69 6.29 16.23
N GLY A 27 0.01 5.17 16.07
CA GLY A 27 0.40 4.35 17.22
C GLY A 27 -0.80 3.72 17.95
N SER A 28 -1.86 3.33 17.23
CA SER A 28 -3.12 2.75 17.76
C SER A 28 -2.97 1.59 18.75
N HIS A 29 -1.79 0.97 18.84
CA HIS A 29 -1.48 -0.02 19.87
C HIS A 29 -1.30 0.58 21.28
N LYS A 30 -1.18 1.92 21.39
CA LYS A 30 -0.99 2.69 22.63
C LYS A 30 -1.72 4.03 22.67
N ALA A 31 -2.36 4.44 21.56
CA ALA A 31 -3.02 5.75 21.42
C ALA A 31 -4.49 5.59 21.03
N ASN A 32 -5.27 6.66 21.21
CA ASN A 32 -6.72 6.70 20.95
C ASN A 32 -7.21 8.00 20.27
N CYS A 33 -6.31 8.82 19.74
CA CYS A 33 -6.65 10.06 19.05
C CYS A 33 -6.64 9.88 17.52
N VAL A 34 -7.71 10.26 16.85
CA VAL A 34 -7.83 10.19 15.38
C VAL A 34 -7.11 11.38 14.74
N THR A 35 -6.37 11.12 13.67
CA THR A 35 -5.64 12.09 12.86
C THR A 35 -6.03 11.93 11.39
N PHE A 36 -5.99 13.04 10.65
CA PHE A 36 -6.28 13.14 9.22
C PHE A 36 -5.02 13.63 8.52
N PRO A 37 -4.17 12.71 8.02
CA PRO A 37 -2.97 13.11 7.30
C PRO A 37 -3.34 13.93 6.06
N GLU A 38 -2.75 15.11 5.92
CA GLU A 38 -2.81 15.85 4.67
C GLU A 38 -1.94 15.16 3.62
N ALA A 39 -2.53 14.87 2.47
CA ALA A 39 -1.83 14.26 1.35
C ALA A 39 -2.36 14.86 0.05
N LYS A 40 -1.47 15.48 -0.71
CA LYS A 40 -1.78 16.00 -2.04
C LYS A 40 -1.95 14.87 -3.05
N ALA A 41 -2.62 15.15 -4.16
CA ALA A 41 -2.65 14.24 -5.30
C ALA A 41 -1.20 13.82 -5.68
N GLY A 42 -0.97 12.51 -5.80
CA GLY A 42 0.35 11.90 -6.02
C GLY A 42 1.05 11.42 -4.74
N SER A 43 0.61 11.84 -3.55
CA SER A 43 1.17 11.38 -2.28
C SER A 43 0.80 9.91 -1.99
N ILE A 44 1.68 9.26 -1.23
CA ILE A 44 1.52 7.88 -0.79
C ILE A 44 1.36 7.84 0.73
N ILE A 45 0.31 7.17 1.20
CA ILE A 45 0.14 6.83 2.61
C ILE A 45 0.47 5.34 2.77
N ILE A 46 1.52 5.04 3.54
CA ILE A 46 1.97 3.68 3.83
C ILE A 46 1.61 3.33 5.26
N PHE A 47 0.93 2.21 5.46
CA PHE A 47 0.56 1.73 6.79
C PHE A 47 0.46 0.21 6.84
N THR A 48 0.53 -0.35 8.05
CA THR A 48 0.38 -1.79 8.27
C THR A 48 -1.07 -2.14 8.61
N GLU A 49 -1.44 -3.40 8.46
CA GLU A 49 -2.78 -3.90 8.82
C GLU A 49 -3.17 -3.63 10.28
N ALA A 50 -2.18 -3.49 11.17
CA ALA A 50 -2.38 -3.28 12.60
C ALA A 50 -2.72 -1.83 12.96
N LEU A 51 -2.54 -0.89 12.03
CA LEU A 51 -2.93 0.49 12.25
C LEU A 51 -4.46 0.58 12.29
N THR A 52 -5.03 1.12 13.36
CA THR A 52 -6.45 1.47 13.36
C THR A 52 -6.65 2.66 12.42
N HIS A 53 -7.41 2.44 11.36
CA HIS A 53 -7.64 3.41 10.30
C HIS A 53 -9.09 3.34 9.81
N GLY A 54 -9.50 4.37 9.08
CA GLY A 54 -10.84 4.50 8.53
C GLY A 54 -10.89 5.42 7.32
N SER A 55 -12.10 5.62 6.85
CA SER A 55 -12.41 6.65 5.86
C SER A 55 -13.35 7.66 6.49
N ALA A 56 -12.85 8.86 6.70
CA ALA A 56 -13.64 10.01 7.11
C ALA A 56 -14.68 10.37 6.02
N PRO A 57 -15.82 10.97 6.41
CA PRO A 57 -16.80 11.49 5.45
C PRO A 57 -16.13 12.36 4.41
N TRP A 58 -16.49 12.15 3.15
CA TRP A 58 -15.97 12.93 2.05
C TRP A 58 -16.80 14.21 1.88
N ILE A 59 -16.15 15.36 1.97
CA ILE A 59 -16.81 16.68 1.99
C ILE A 59 -16.41 17.58 0.82
N ALA A 60 -15.42 17.18 0.02
CA ALA A 60 -15.04 17.92 -1.17
C ALA A 60 -16.10 17.80 -2.28
N ASP A 61 -16.11 18.78 -3.18
CA ASP A 61 -17.05 18.92 -4.31
C ASP A 61 -16.77 18.00 -5.50
N HIS A 62 -15.71 17.20 -5.43
CA HIS A 62 -15.30 16.24 -6.45
C HIS A 62 -15.29 14.82 -5.90
N GLN A 63 -15.08 13.81 -6.74
CA GLN A 63 -15.02 12.41 -6.30
C GLN A 63 -13.66 12.07 -5.69
N ARG A 64 -13.68 11.39 -4.53
CA ARG A 64 -12.47 10.80 -3.95
C ARG A 64 -11.94 9.70 -4.89
N ARG A 65 -10.63 9.69 -5.14
CA ARG A 65 -9.97 8.60 -5.87
C ARG A 65 -8.64 8.23 -5.23
N SER A 66 -8.44 6.94 -4.98
CA SER A 66 -7.20 6.39 -4.43
C SER A 66 -6.91 5.02 -5.06
N LEU A 67 -5.64 4.64 -5.20
CA LEU A 67 -5.22 3.27 -5.55
C LEU A 67 -4.65 2.60 -4.31
N LEU A 68 -5.15 1.41 -3.98
CA LEU A 68 -4.71 0.67 -2.80
C LEU A 68 -4.02 -0.61 -3.25
N PHE A 69 -2.72 -0.71 -2.96
CA PHE A 69 -1.93 -1.91 -3.16
C PHE A 69 -1.61 -2.54 -1.80
N LYS A 70 -1.82 -3.84 -1.68
CA LYS A 70 -1.50 -4.60 -0.47
C LYS A 70 -0.35 -5.55 -0.78
N TYR A 71 0.71 -5.44 0.01
CA TYR A 71 1.91 -6.25 -0.10
C TYR A 71 2.07 -7.11 1.14
N SER A 72 2.50 -8.35 0.94
CA SER A 72 2.87 -9.29 2.01
C SER A 72 4.27 -9.86 1.76
N PRO A 73 4.92 -10.45 2.79
CA PRO A 73 6.05 -11.34 2.57
C PRO A 73 5.71 -12.41 1.54
N ALA A 74 6.71 -12.79 0.75
CA ALA A 74 6.56 -13.67 -0.40
C ALA A 74 5.84 -14.99 -0.11
N GLN A 75 6.00 -15.52 1.10
CA GLN A 75 5.44 -16.80 1.50
C GLN A 75 4.00 -16.73 2.04
N GLN A 76 3.37 -15.56 2.04
CA GLN A 76 2.06 -15.35 2.66
C GLN A 76 1.02 -14.78 1.68
N SER A 77 -0.18 -15.37 1.68
CA SER A 77 -1.35 -14.85 0.98
C SER A 77 -2.59 -14.97 1.88
N TRP A 78 -3.44 -13.93 1.83
CA TRP A 78 -4.73 -13.87 2.51
C TRP A 78 -5.90 -14.19 1.57
N SER A 79 -5.59 -14.61 0.35
CA SER A 79 -6.57 -15.04 -0.65
C SER A 79 -6.19 -16.43 -1.15
N SER A 80 -7.20 -17.28 -1.36
CA SER A 80 -7.04 -18.55 -2.07
C SER A 80 -6.83 -18.36 -3.57
N LYS A 81 -7.14 -17.18 -4.11
CA LYS A 81 -6.89 -16.79 -5.51
C LYS A 81 -5.73 -15.81 -5.57
N HIS A 82 -4.65 -16.20 -6.25
CA HIS A 82 -3.52 -15.32 -6.49
C HIS A 82 -3.80 -14.36 -7.65
N ILE A 83 -3.32 -13.12 -7.55
CA ILE A 83 -3.50 -12.13 -8.60
C ILE A 83 -2.77 -12.57 -9.88
N GLN A 84 -3.41 -12.37 -11.03
CA GLN A 84 -2.81 -12.69 -12.33
C GLN A 84 -2.42 -11.40 -13.03
N ALA A 85 -1.40 -11.49 -13.89
CA ALA A 85 -1.05 -10.39 -14.76
C ALA A 85 -2.24 -10.04 -15.67
N PRO A 86 -2.53 -8.75 -15.88
CA PRO A 86 -3.60 -8.34 -16.79
C PRO A 86 -3.29 -8.77 -18.23
N GLU A 87 -4.31 -9.25 -18.94
CA GLU A 87 -4.19 -9.64 -20.34
C GLU A 87 -3.80 -8.44 -21.23
N GLY A 88 -2.94 -8.69 -22.21
CA GLY A 88 -2.53 -7.65 -23.18
C GLY A 88 -1.54 -6.60 -22.66
N VAL A 89 -1.06 -6.73 -21.42
CA VAL A 89 -0.07 -5.80 -20.85
C VAL A 89 1.33 -6.42 -20.91
N GLY A 90 2.24 -5.78 -21.64
CA GLY A 90 3.66 -6.14 -21.64
C GLY A 90 4.29 -5.78 -20.29
N LEU A 91 4.69 -6.79 -19.52
CA LEU A 91 5.37 -6.61 -18.23
C LEU A 91 6.87 -6.79 -18.40
N THR A 92 7.65 -5.90 -17.76
CA THR A 92 9.10 -6.10 -17.57
C THR A 92 9.37 -7.36 -16.74
N GLU A 93 10.56 -7.95 -16.85
CA GLU A 93 10.97 -9.10 -16.05
C GLU A 93 10.74 -8.86 -14.54
N ARG A 94 11.16 -7.69 -14.03
CA ARG A 94 10.92 -7.29 -12.63
C ARG A 94 9.44 -7.23 -12.27
N GLN A 95 8.57 -6.74 -13.16
CA GLN A 95 7.13 -6.69 -12.89
C GLN A 95 6.49 -8.08 -12.91
N GLN A 96 6.97 -9.00 -13.74
CA GLN A 96 6.49 -10.39 -13.76
C GLN A 96 6.71 -11.09 -12.42
N LEU A 97 7.84 -10.82 -11.76
CA LEU A 97 8.15 -11.35 -10.42
C LEU A 97 7.09 -11.00 -9.36
N LEU A 98 6.37 -9.88 -9.51
CA LEU A 98 5.31 -9.47 -8.58
C LEU A 98 4.06 -10.38 -8.64
N PHE A 99 3.90 -11.15 -9.72
CA PHE A 99 2.76 -12.05 -9.94
C PHE A 99 3.08 -13.53 -9.64
N GLU A 100 4.29 -13.82 -9.13
CA GLU A 100 4.59 -15.17 -8.68
C GLU A 100 3.71 -15.58 -7.48
N PRO A 101 3.14 -16.80 -7.46
CA PRO A 101 2.42 -17.30 -6.29
C PRO A 101 3.28 -17.30 -5.02
N PRO A 102 2.67 -17.33 -3.82
CA PRO A 102 3.42 -17.33 -2.58
C PRO A 102 4.08 -18.68 -2.28
N TYR A 103 5.36 -18.66 -1.87
CA TYR A 103 6.13 -19.84 -1.43
C TYR A 103 7.33 -19.45 -0.54
N PHE A 104 7.91 -20.41 0.18
CA PHE A 104 8.82 -20.15 1.32
C PHE A 104 10.23 -19.65 0.95
N SER A 105 10.79 -20.05 -0.21
CA SER A 105 12.20 -19.78 -0.52
C SER A 105 12.51 -19.87 -2.01
N GLY A 106 13.59 -19.21 -2.45
CA GLY A 106 14.10 -19.32 -3.83
C GLY A 106 13.53 -18.27 -4.79
N ARG A 107 12.93 -17.20 -4.25
CA ARG A 107 12.38 -16.11 -5.06
C ARG A 107 13.47 -15.17 -5.54
N GLN A 108 13.38 -14.74 -6.79
CA GLN A 108 14.26 -13.73 -7.33
C GLN A 108 14.00 -12.37 -6.66
N SER A 109 15.06 -11.63 -6.34
CA SER A 109 14.97 -10.28 -5.81
C SER A 109 14.44 -9.31 -6.87
N LEU A 110 13.64 -8.34 -6.42
CA LEU A 110 13.17 -7.26 -7.29
C LEU A 110 14.24 -6.19 -7.58
N PHE A 111 15.36 -6.22 -6.85
CA PHE A 111 16.37 -5.16 -6.86
C PHE A 111 17.77 -5.65 -7.26
N ASP A 112 17.93 -6.96 -7.52
CA ASP A 112 19.22 -7.49 -7.98
C ASP A 112 19.49 -6.98 -9.40
N GLY A 113 20.67 -6.40 -9.61
CA GLY A 113 21.08 -5.78 -10.89
C GLY A 113 20.95 -4.26 -10.95
N GLU A 114 20.24 -3.64 -10.00
CA GLU A 114 20.35 -2.19 -9.78
C GLU A 114 21.54 -1.96 -8.84
N THR A 115 22.54 -1.15 -9.24
CA THR A 115 23.52 -0.64 -8.28
C THR A 115 22.74 0.07 -7.19
N VAL A 116 22.64 -0.55 -6.02
CA VAL A 116 22.18 0.13 -4.82
C VAL A 116 23.18 1.26 -4.62
N SER A 117 22.83 2.48 -5.07
CA SER A 117 23.56 3.66 -4.64
C SER A 117 23.51 3.60 -3.13
N LYS A 118 24.67 3.48 -2.47
CA LYS A 118 24.77 3.64 -1.03
C LYS A 118 24.16 5.01 -0.72
N GLY A 119 22.88 5.01 -0.34
CA GLY A 119 22.18 6.19 0.11
C GLY A 119 22.68 6.51 1.50
N TYR A 120 23.17 7.74 1.63
CA TYR A 120 23.68 8.48 2.80
C TYR A 120 23.73 7.75 4.15
#